data_AF-A0AAT9HHN9-F1
#
_entry.id   AF-A0AAT9HHN9-F1
#
_cell.length_a   1.000
_cell.length_b   1.000
_cell.length_c   1.000
_cell.angle_alpha   90.00
_cell.angle_beta   90.00
_cell.angle_gamma   90.00
#
_symmetry.space_group_name_H-M   'P 1'
#
loop_
_entity.id
_entity.type
_entity.pdbx_description
1 polymer ?
#
loop_
_entity_poly.entity_id
_entity_poly.type
_entity_poly.pdbx_seq_one_letter_code
_entity_poly.pdbx_strand_id
1 'polypeptide(L)' 'MGVAAAARAADKEVVAVCGRLVLPPEVLGRAGIRRAYALTDLEPDVSACIADAGPLLERTAERIARDFLS' A
#
# COMPACT_ATOMS: atom_id res chain seq x y z
N MET A 1 0.48 -19.40 -2.20
CA MET A 1 -0.07 -18.72 -1.01
C MET A 1 0.57 -17.34 -0.92
N GLY A 2 -0.21 -16.26 -0.83
CA GLY A 2 0.32 -14.88 -0.72
C GLY A 2 0.17 -14.31 0.69
N VAL A 3 0.86 -13.21 0.99
CA VAL A 3 0.87 -12.57 2.33
C VAL A 3 -0.54 -12.25 2.83
N ALA A 4 -1.42 -11.72 1.97
CA ALA A 4 -2.79 -11.38 2.34
C ALA A 4 -3.63 -12.60 2.78
N ALA A 5 -3.43 -13.76 2.13
CA ALA A 5 -4.12 -14.99 2.52
C ALA A 5 -3.61 -15.52 3.87
N ALA A 6 -2.29 -15.44 4.11
CA ALA A 6 -1.69 -15.86 5.38
C ALA A 6 -2.13 -14.96 6.55
N ALA A 7 -2.15 -13.64 6.35
CA ALA A 7 -2.59 -12.68 7.36
C ALA A 7 -4.07 -12.84 7.71
N ARG A 8 -4.95 -13.06 6.72
CA ARG A 8 -6.37 -13.38 6.97
C ARG A 8 -6.54 -14.65 7.80
N ALA A 9 -5.75 -15.69 7.52
CA ALA A 9 -5.80 -16.93 8.31
C ALA A 9 -5.36 -16.71 9.78
N ALA A 10 -4.62 -15.63 10.05
CA ALA A 10 -4.19 -15.20 11.38
C ALA A 10 -5.03 -14.05 11.96
N ASP A 11 -6.18 -13.73 11.34
CA ASP A 11 -7.08 -12.62 11.73
C ASP A 11 -6.37 -11.25 11.78
N LYS A 12 -5.46 -11.01 10.83
CA LYS A 12 -4.73 -9.75 10.68
C LYS A 12 -5.17 -8.99 9.44
N GLU A 13 -5.31 -7.67 9.59
CA GLU A 13 -5.54 -6.77 8.47
C GLU A 13 -4.27 -6.56 7.64
N VAL A 14 -4.44 -6.37 6.33
CA VAL A 14 -3.34 -6.12 5.40
C VAL A 14 -3.62 -4.89 4.57
N VAL A 15 -2.60 -4.05 4.45
CA VAL A 15 -2.53 -2.95 3.48
C VAL A 15 -1.42 -3.22 2.47
N ALA A 16 -1.56 -2.70 1.26
CA ALA A 16 -0.55 -2.81 0.22
C ALA A 16 0.14 -1.47 -0.01
N VAL A 17 1.47 -1.50 -0.18
CA VAL A 17 2.26 -0.35 -0.64
C VAL A 17 2.88 -0.74 -1.98
N CYS A 18 2.73 0.10 -2.99
CA CYS A 18 3.20 -0.17 -4.34
C CYS A 18 3.73 1.09 -5.02
N GLY A 19 4.60 0.94 -6.03
CA GLY A 19 5.04 2.10 -6.82
C GLY A 19 3.87 2.75 -7.57
N ARG A 20 3.03 1.93 -8.20
CA ARG A 20 1.84 2.36 -8.95
C ARG A 20 0.68 1.39 -8.73
N LEU A 21 -0.52 1.93 -8.49
CA LEU A 21 -1.74 1.14 -8.39
C LEU A 21 -2.49 1.15 -9.73
N VAL A 22 -2.56 -0.01 -10.37
CA VAL A 22 -3.36 -0.23 -11.59
C VAL A 22 -4.61 -1.09 -11.31
N LEU A 23 -4.73 -1.61 -10.09
CA LEU A 23 -5.83 -2.48 -9.71
C LEU A 23 -7.01 -1.63 -9.23
N PRO A 24 -8.22 -1.89 -9.74
CA PRO A 24 -9.41 -1.24 -9.23
C PRO A 24 -9.71 -1.70 -7.79
N PRO A 25 -10.39 -0.87 -6.97
CA PRO A 25 -10.65 -1.14 -5.56
C PRO A 25 -11.31 -2.50 -5.28
N GLU A 26 -12.17 -2.94 -6.20
CA GLU A 26 -12.90 -4.21 -6.11
C GLU A 26 -11.97 -5.43 -6.08
N VAL A 27 -10.86 -5.37 -6.83
CA VAL A 27 -9.87 -6.45 -6.91
C VAL A 27 -9.03 -6.50 -5.64
N LEU A 28 -8.73 -5.35 -5.04
CA LEU A 28 -8.03 -5.26 -3.75
C LEU A 28 -8.84 -5.93 -2.63
N GLY A 29 -10.15 -5.64 -2.56
CA GLY A 29 -11.04 -6.23 -1.56
C GLY A 29 -11.10 -7.76 -1.67
N ARG A 30 -11.22 -8.30 -2.91
CA ARG A 30 -11.18 -9.76 -3.15
C ARG A 30 -9.86 -10.37 -2.69
N ALA A 31 -8.74 -9.70 -2.95
CA ALA A 31 -7.41 -10.14 -2.55
C ALA A 31 -7.14 -10.09 -1.03
N GLY A 32 -7.98 -9.40 -0.25
CA GLY A 32 -7.78 -9.26 1.20
C GLY A 32 -6.93 -8.09 1.60
N ILE A 33 -6.85 -7.10 0.73
CA ILE A 33 -6.14 -5.87 0.96
C ILE A 33 -7.19 -4.83 1.33
N ARG A 34 -7.12 -4.35 2.57
CA ARG A 34 -8.04 -3.33 3.10
C ARG A 34 -7.87 -1.98 2.41
N ARG A 35 -6.62 -1.61 2.12
CA ARG A 35 -6.25 -0.38 1.41
C ARG A 35 -4.95 -0.58 0.65
N ALA A 36 -4.80 0.15 -0.44
CA ALA A 36 -3.54 0.24 -1.19
C ALA A 36 -3.08 1.69 -1.21
N TYR A 37 -1.77 1.89 -1.05
CA TYR A 37 -1.09 3.16 -1.12
C TYR A 37 -0.09 3.11 -2.27
N ALA A 38 -0.24 3.98 -3.27
CA ALA A 38 0.73 4.09 -4.35
C ALA A 38 1.72 5.21 -4.04
N LEU A 39 3.01 4.98 -4.32
CA LEU A 39 4.00 6.07 -4.27
C LEU A 39 3.64 7.17 -5.28
N THR A 40 3.03 6.79 -6.41
CA THR A 40 2.48 7.75 -7.39
C THR A 40 1.37 8.66 -6.86
N ASP A 41 0.73 8.32 -5.73
CA ASP A 41 -0.23 9.21 -5.07
C ASP A 41 0.47 10.35 -4.31
N LEU A 42 1.79 10.23 -4.08
CA LEU A 42 2.64 11.25 -3.46
C LEU A 42 3.54 11.93 -4.49
N GLU A 43 4.07 11.17 -5.46
CA GLU A 43 4.99 11.65 -6.50
C GLU A 43 4.60 11.04 -7.86
N PRO A 44 3.97 11.78 -8.78
CA PRO A 44 3.48 11.25 -10.04
C PRO A 44 4.59 10.77 -11.00
N ASP A 45 5.83 11.26 -10.88
CA ASP A 45 6.95 10.79 -11.70
C ASP A 45 7.49 9.45 -11.16
N VAL A 46 7.34 8.41 -11.97
CA VAL A 46 7.83 7.06 -11.64
C VAL A 46 9.36 7.04 -11.50
N SER A 47 10.09 7.86 -12.25
CA SER A 47 11.55 7.95 -12.16
C SER A 47 11.97 8.52 -10.81
N ALA A 48 11.28 9.57 -10.35
CA ALA A 48 11.47 10.14 -9.02
C ALA A 48 11.06 9.16 -7.92
N CYS A 49 9.96 8.40 -8.11
CA CYS A 49 9.57 7.35 -7.17
C CYS A 49 10.65 6.28 -6.94
N ILE A 50 11.39 5.93 -8.00
CA ILE A 50 12.48 4.95 -7.91
C ILE A 50 13.74 5.58 -7.30
N ALA A 51 14.06 6.82 -7.68
CA ALA A 51 15.23 7.54 -7.16
C ALA A 51 15.10 7.84 -5.65
N ASP A 52 13.91 8.25 -5.21
CA ASP A 52 13.62 8.71 -3.85
C ASP A 52 12.72 7.74 -3.08
N ALA A 53 12.81 6.43 -3.38
CA ALA A 53 11.95 5.41 -2.79
C ALA A 53 11.97 5.42 -1.25
N GLY A 54 13.14 5.64 -0.62
CA GLY A 54 13.28 5.67 0.83
C GLY A 54 12.41 6.74 1.49
N PRO A 55 12.64 8.04 1.22
CA PRO A 55 11.81 9.12 1.74
C PRO A 55 10.32 8.99 1.41
N LEU A 56 9.98 8.49 0.22
CA LEU A 56 8.58 8.30 -0.18
C LEU A 56 7.90 7.17 0.60
N LEU A 57 8.63 6.10 0.92
CA LEU A 57 8.14 5.01 1.76
C LEU A 57 7.91 5.47 3.21
N GLU A 58 8.80 6.30 3.77
CA GLU A 58 8.60 6.89 5.11
C GLU A 58 7.34 7.73 5.17
N ARG A 59 7.14 8.63 4.20
CA ARG A 59 5.92 9.45 4.08
C ARG A 59 4.67 8.61 3.90
N THR A 60 4.77 7.50 3.16
CA THR A 60 3.67 6.56 2.98
C THR A 60 3.35 5.85 4.31
N ALA A 61 4.37 5.43 5.06
CA ALA A 61 4.20 4.81 6.37
C ALA A 61 3.52 5.76 7.36
N GLU A 62 3.87 7.04 7.36
CA GLU A 62 3.16 8.04 8.17
C GLU A 62 1.69 8.20 7.77
N ARG A 63 1.37 8.17 6.47
CA ARG A 63 -0.03 8.21 6.00
C ARG A 63 -0.80 6.99 6.48
N ILE A 64 -0.19 5.80 6.42
CA ILE A 64 -0.78 4.58 6.98
C ILE A 64 -1.01 4.77 8.48
N ALA A 65 -0.02 5.23 9.24
CA ALA A 65 -0.17 5.48 10.67
C ALA A 65 -1.34 6.43 10.97
N ARG A 66 -1.45 7.55 10.22
CA ARG A 66 -2.55 8.51 10.37
C ARG A 66 -3.92 7.90 10.06
N ASP A 67 -4.02 6.96 9.12
CA ASP A 67 -5.28 6.32 8.75
C ASP A 67 -5.77 5.27 9.77
N PHE A 68 -4.86 4.71 10.58
CA PHE A 68 -5.15 3.56 11.46
C PHE A 68 -4.91 3.81 12.95
N LEU A 69 -4.17 4.85 13.32
CA LEU A 69 -3.83 5.18 14.71
C LEU A 69 -4.51 6.46 15.21
N SER A 70 -5.37 7.08 14.40
CA SER A 70 -6.14 8.28 14.74
C SER A 70 -7.39 7.97 15.55
#